data_AF-A0AAU4T838-F1
#
_entry.id   AF-A0AAU4T838-F1
#
_cell.length_a   1.000
_cell.length_b   1.000
_cell.length_c   1.000
_cell.angle_alpha   90.00
_cell.angle_beta   90.00
_cell.angle_gamma   90.00
#
_symmetry.space_group_name_H-M   'P 1'
#
loop_
_entity.id
_entity.type
_entity.pdbx_description
1 polymer ?
#
loop_
_entity_poly.entity_id
_entity_poly.type
_entity_poly.pdbx_seq_one_letter_code
_entity_poly.pdbx_strand_id
1 'polypeptide(L)' 'MPDLFWANLLVLGFTYELFTLVDIEDGNTLSERVRAWFRIHTRPGRAIFTVGWTGFAVWFLIHVLTG' A
#
# COMPACT_ATOMS: atom_id res chain seq x y z
N MET A 1 -9.29 -21.31 -5.44
CA MET A 1 -9.04 -20.33 -6.50
C MET A 1 -8.38 -19.11 -5.88
N PRO A 2 -7.05 -18.98 -5.95
CA PRO A 2 -6.30 -17.85 -5.38
C PRO A 2 -6.73 -16.51 -5.98
N ASP A 3 -7.07 -16.50 -7.26
CA ASP A 3 -7.41 -15.28 -8.01
C ASP A 3 -8.66 -14.60 -7.47
N LEU A 4 -9.65 -15.39 -7.05
CA LEU A 4 -10.89 -14.89 -6.43
C LEU A 4 -10.64 -14.24 -5.06
N PHE A 5 -9.70 -14.80 -4.28
CA PHE A 5 -9.32 -14.22 -3.01
C PHE A 5 -8.67 -12.85 -3.22
N TRP A 6 -7.70 -12.76 -4.14
CA TRP A 6 -7.02 -11.50 -4.46
C TRP A 6 -7.96 -10.47 -5.09
N ALA A 7 -8.84 -10.89 -6.01
CA ALA A 7 -9.83 -10.02 -6.63
C ALA A 7 -10.78 -9.43 -5.58
N ASN A 8 -11.30 -10.25 -4.65
CA ASN A 8 -12.16 -9.77 -3.57
C ASN A 8 -11.44 -8.77 -2.66
N LEU A 9 -10.17 -9.03 -2.35
CA LEU A 9 -9.37 -8.16 -1.48
C LEU A 9 -9.13 -6.79 -2.13
N LEU A 10 -8.87 -6.76 -3.44
CA LEU A 10 -8.75 -5.52 -4.21
C LEU A 10 -10.09 -4.76 -4.28
N VAL A 11 -11.19 -5.47 -4.56
CA VAL A 11 -12.52 -4.86 -4.62
C VAL A 11 -12.90 -4.25 -3.27
N LEU A 12 -12.65 -4.96 -2.16
CA LEU A 12 -12.93 -4.47 -0.80
C LEU A 12 -12.08 -3.25 -0.45
N GLY A 13 -10.79 -3.25 -0.79
CA GLY A 13 -9.93 -2.08 -0.57
C GLY A 13 -10.37 -0.87 -1.37
N PHE A 14 -10.75 -1.08 -2.64
CA PHE A 14 -11.24 -0.03 -3.52
C PHE A 14 -12.59 0.55 -3.06
N THR A 15 -13.55 -0.30 -2.69
CA THR A 15 -14.84 0.16 -2.19
C THR A 15 -14.68 0.88 -0.86
N TYR A 16 -13.85 0.37 0.06
CA TYR A 16 -13.53 1.04 1.32
C TYR A 16 -12.97 2.44 1.08
N GLU A 17 -11.94 2.58 0.22
CA GLU A 17 -11.34 3.88 -0.11
C GLU A 17 -12.41 4.84 -0.68
N LEU A 18 -13.24 4.38 -1.62
CA LEU A 18 -14.33 5.18 -2.20
C LEU A 18 -15.37 5.63 -1.16
N PHE A 19 -15.75 4.75 -0.24
CA PHE A 19 -16.68 5.11 0.84
C PHE A 19 -16.07 6.16 1.77
N THR A 20 -14.79 6.01 2.12
CA THR A 20 -14.08 6.96 2.98
C THR A 20 -13.73 8.29 2.29
N LEU A 21 -13.68 8.33 0.96
CA LEU A 21 -13.51 9.59 0.21
C LEU A 21 -14.76 10.48 0.24
N VAL A 22 -15.93 9.89 0.45
CA VAL A 22 -17.20 10.62 0.63
C VAL A 22 -17.33 11.11 2.08
N ASP A 23 -16.61 10.47 3.00
CA ASP A 23 -16.48 10.93 4.37
C ASP A 23 -15.56 12.17 4.44
N ILE A 24 -15.94 13.16 5.23
CA ILE A 24 -15.21 14.45 5.34
C ILE A 24 -14.07 14.35 6.38
N GLU A 25 -13.98 13.23 7.11
CA GLU A 25 -13.03 13.05 8.19
C GLU A 25 -11.61 12.73 7.68
N ASP A 26 -10.69 13.68 7.91
CA ASP A 26 -9.27 13.53 7.58
C ASP A 26 -8.67 12.31 8.30
N GLY A 27 -7.96 11.45 7.56
CA GLY A 27 -7.27 10.28 8.10
C GLY A 27 -8.07 8.98 8.03
N ASN A 28 -9.29 8.98 7.51
CA ASN A 28 -10.10 7.78 7.35
C ASN A 28 -9.79 6.97 6.09
N THR A 29 -9.13 7.55 5.09
CA THR A 29 -8.75 6.80 3.89
C THR A 29 -7.67 5.75 4.21
N LEU A 30 -7.70 4.62 3.52
CA LEU A 30 -6.69 3.57 3.68
C LEU A 30 -5.31 4.12 3.31
N SER A 31 -5.24 4.97 2.28
CA SER A 31 -3.98 5.60 1.87
C SER A 31 -3.37 6.51 2.95
N GLU A 32 -4.18 7.27 3.70
CA GLU A 32 -3.71 8.08 4.83
C GLU A 32 -3.25 7.21 6.00
N ARG A 33 -4.00 6.16 6.34
CA ARG A 33 -3.61 5.22 7.41
C ARG A 33 -2.31 4.51 7.08
N VAL A 34 -2.11 4.07 5.83
CA VAL A 34 -0.85 3.49 5.35
C VAL A 34 0.30 4.50 5.50
N ARG A 35 0.10 5.77 5.10
CA ARG A 35 1.11 6.82 5.30
C ARG A 35 1.41 7.08 6.77
N ALA A 36 0.41 7.03 7.63
CA ALA A 36 0.57 7.19 9.07
C ALA A 36 1.36 6.02 9.68
N TRP A 37 1.01 4.78 9.35
CA TRP A 37 1.68 3.56 9.82
C TRP A 37 3.16 3.51 9.43
N PHE A 38 3.47 3.84 8.17
CA PHE A 38 4.86 3.92 7.70
C PHE A 38 5.55 5.23 8.06
N ARG A 39 4.89 6.12 8.81
CA ARG A 39 5.39 7.42 9.26
C ARG A 39 5.94 8.24 8.08
N ILE A 40 5.30 8.17 6.92
CA ILE A 40 5.68 8.83 5.66
C ILE A 40 5.61 10.37 5.79
N HIS A 41 4.91 10.89 6.80
CA HIS A 41 4.97 12.32 7.12
C HIS A 41 6.37 12.75 7.61
N THR A 42 7.16 11.84 8.21
CA THR A 42 8.53 12.13 8.67
C THR A 42 9.57 11.94 7.56
N ARG A 43 10.70 12.66 7.64
CA ARG A 43 11.87 12.44 6.75
C ARG A 43 12.46 11.01 6.86
N PRO A 44 12.73 10.48 8.06
CA PRO A 44 13.26 9.11 8.19
C PRO A 44 12.25 8.06 7.72
N GLY A 45 10.95 8.20 8.04
CA GLY A 45 9.93 7.27 7.58
C GLY A 45 9.81 7.21 6.06
N ARG A 46 9.89 8.37 5.37
CA ARG A 46 9.98 8.42 3.91
C ARG A 46 11.18 7.65 3.37
N ALA A 47 12.37 7.93 3.91
CA ALA A 47 13.59 7.28 3.44
C ALA A 47 13.52 5.75 3.61
N ILE A 48 13.08 5.27 4.78
CA ILE A 48 12.95 3.84 5.06
C ILE A 48 11.92 3.20 4.13
N PHE A 49 10.73 3.81 3.99
CA PHE A 49 9.69 3.29 3.12
C PHE A 49 10.15 3.20 1.67
N THR A 50 10.74 4.28 1.14
CA THR A 50 11.22 4.30 -0.25
C THR A 50 12.33 3.29 -0.48
N VAL A 51 13.37 3.26 0.37
CA VAL A 51 14.48 2.31 0.21
C VAL A 51 14.00 0.87 0.35
N GLY A 52 13.15 0.59 1.33
CA GLY A 52 12.57 -0.74 1.54
C GLY A 52 11.71 -1.19 0.36
N TRP A 53 10.82 -0.32 -0.12
CA TRP A 53 9.94 -0.62 -1.25
C TRP A 53 10.71 -0.80 -2.56
N THR A 54 11.64 0.11 -2.87
CA THR A 54 12.48 0.01 -4.06
C THR A 54 13.39 -1.20 -4.00
N GLY A 55 14.01 -1.47 -2.85
CA GLY A 55 14.84 -2.66 -2.66
C GLY A 55 14.06 -3.95 -2.86
N PHE A 56 12.85 -4.03 -2.28
CA PHE A 56 11.95 -5.16 -2.49
C PHE A 56 11.55 -5.31 -3.96
N ALA A 57 11.17 -4.22 -4.64
CA ALA A 57 10.76 -4.26 -6.05
C ALA A 57 11.91 -4.71 -6.97
N VAL A 58 13.13 -4.21 -6.74
CA VAL A 58 14.33 -4.62 -7.49
C VAL A 58 14.65 -6.08 -7.22
N TRP A 59 14.68 -6.49 -5.95
CA TRP A 59 14.92 -7.89 -5.57
C TRP A 59 13.88 -8.81 -6.19
N PHE A 60 12.60 -8.47 -6.09
CA PHE A 60 11.50 -9.26 -6.64
C PHE A 60 11.61 -9.40 -8.16
N LEU A 61 11.94 -8.31 -8.86
CA LEU A 61 12.17 -8.36 -10.31
C LEU A 61 13.35 -9.27 -10.65
N ILE A 62 14.48 -9.15 -9.94
CA ILE A 62 15.63 -10.04 -10.12
C ILE A 62 15.20 -11.48 -9.88
N HIS A 63 14.55 -11.78 -8.75
CA HIS A 63 14.11 -13.12 -8.40
C HIS A 63 13.17 -13.73 -9.44
N VAL A 64 12.22 -12.96 -9.98
CA VAL A 64 11.36 -13.42 -11.09
C VAL A 64 12.17 -13.73 -12.36
N LEU A 65 13.20 -12.93 -12.66
CA LEU A 65 14.05 -13.13 -13.83
C LEU A 65 15.08 -14.26 -13.65
N THR A 66 15.51 -14.53 -12.42
CA THR A 66 16.57 -15.51 -12.11
C THR A 66 16.05 -16.84 -11.56
N GLY A 67 14.80 -16.90 -11.10
CA GLY A 67 14.25 -18.03 -10.35
C GLY A 67 14.41 -17.87 -8.84
#